data_AF-A0AAE1Z5H4-F1
#
_entry.id   AF-A0AAE1Z5H4-F1
#
_cell.length_a   1.000
_cell.length_b   1.000
_cell.length_c   1.000
_cell.angle_alpha   90.00
_cell.angle_beta   90.00
_cell.angle_gamma   90.00
#
_symmetry.space_group_name_H-M   'P 1'
#
loop_
_entity.id
_entity.type
_entity.pdbx_description
1 polymer ?
#
loop_
_entity_poly.entity_id
_entity_poly.type
_entity_poly.pdbx_seq_one_letter_code
_entity_poly.pdbx_strand_id
1 'polypeptide(L)'
;MCSDKTRTTIAVIYRQTVLGVLYAITIIGYQYLYPNQHFNVLNFLLLNRYLTVATFASITIYFSTATLFQLCNFNALNSYFYTIVFTFGLAAMLIHWLVFITNPNFMNTIPDLKNLPTWYNHIYSSIGPVLLLIDVLIWRPKRVRLLISLAVTSTLVIAYMVYIEVVILKHAISIYPKLDTLPYYYRYPVYCGVLLSISLINLLAYLLVRLLSQNEKLTDADEESTKPEDKMKASD
;
A
#
# COMPACT_ATOMS: atom_id res chain seq x y z
N MET A 1 -22.49 -16.21 10.71
CA MET A 1 -22.70 -14.90 10.04
C MET A 1 -22.39 -13.79 11.04
N CYS A 2 -21.69 -12.74 10.62
CA CYS A 2 -21.18 -11.67 11.48
C CYS A 2 -21.98 -10.40 11.15
N SER A 3 -22.70 -9.81 12.11
CA SER A 3 -23.44 -8.54 11.91
C SER A 3 -22.50 -7.43 11.42
N ASP A 4 -22.96 -6.48 10.61
CA ASP A 4 -22.16 -5.32 10.13
C ASP A 4 -21.44 -4.57 11.25
N LYS A 5 -22.07 -4.50 12.43
CA LYS A 5 -21.44 -3.96 13.65
C LYS A 5 -20.26 -4.81 14.09
N THR A 6 -20.42 -6.13 14.13
CA THR A 6 -19.35 -7.06 14.50
C THR A 6 -18.19 -7.01 13.51
N ARG A 7 -18.46 -6.90 12.20
CA ARG A 7 -17.41 -6.75 11.18
C ARG A 7 -16.63 -5.45 11.36
N THR A 8 -17.35 -4.37 11.66
CA THR A 8 -16.73 -3.07 11.93
C THR A 8 -15.83 -3.14 13.16
N THR A 9 -16.29 -3.74 14.25
CA THR A 9 -15.46 -3.95 15.44
C THR A 9 -14.21 -4.78 15.14
N ILE A 10 -14.34 -5.88 14.40
CA ILE A 10 -13.19 -6.73 14.03
C ILE A 10 -12.19 -5.94 13.17
N ALA A 11 -12.66 -5.17 12.18
CA ALA A 11 -11.81 -4.33 11.35
C ALA A 11 -11.04 -3.30 12.19
N VAL A 12 -11.71 -2.63 13.13
CA VAL A 12 -11.06 -1.65 14.01
C VAL A 12 -9.98 -2.31 14.86
N ILE A 13 -10.28 -3.43 15.54
CA ILE A 13 -9.31 -4.16 16.36
C ILE A 13 -8.12 -4.62 15.53
N TYR A 14 -8.37 -5.15 14.33
CA TYR A 14 -7.34 -5.58 13.41
C TYR A 14 -6.40 -4.41 13.04
N ARG A 15 -6.97 -3.27 12.62
CA ARG A 15 -6.17 -2.10 12.20
C ARG A 15 -5.35 -1.50 13.33
N GLN A 16 -5.89 -1.45 14.56
CA GLN A 16 -5.11 -0.97 15.72
C GLN A 16 -3.95 -1.91 16.07
N THR A 17 -4.20 -3.22 16.01
CA THR A 17 -3.14 -4.23 16.19
C THR A 17 -2.05 -4.06 15.13
N VAL A 18 -2.45 -3.90 13.87
CA VAL A 18 -1.54 -3.67 12.75
C VAL A 18 -0.73 -2.40 12.93
N LEU A 19 -1.34 -1.28 13.33
CA LEU A 19 -0.61 -0.04 13.61
C LEU A 19 0.48 -0.25 14.65
N GLY A 20 0.18 -0.95 15.76
CA GLY A 20 1.17 -1.29 16.77
C GLY A 20 2.36 -2.06 16.19
N VAL A 21 2.10 -3.05 15.32
CA VAL A 21 3.14 -3.82 14.64
C VAL A 21 3.96 -2.94 13.68
N LEU A 22 3.32 -2.09 12.87
CA LEU A 22 4.02 -1.20 11.93
C LEU A 22 4.90 -0.17 12.65
N TYR A 23 4.43 0.37 13.78
CA TYR A 23 5.24 1.26 14.62
C TYR A 23 6.44 0.53 15.22
N ALA A 24 6.25 -0.68 15.75
CA ALA A 24 7.34 -1.49 16.28
C ALA A 24 8.41 -1.77 15.22
N ILE A 25 8.01 -2.19 14.01
CA ILE A 25 8.92 -2.38 12.87
C ILE A 25 9.69 -1.09 12.57
N THR A 26 9.00 0.05 12.49
CA THR A 26 9.62 1.35 12.21
C THR A 26 10.69 1.72 13.25
N ILE A 27 10.38 1.52 14.54
CA ILE A 27 11.31 1.81 15.65
C ILE A 27 12.54 0.89 15.57
N ILE A 28 12.33 -0.40 15.36
CA ILE A 28 13.41 -1.39 15.22
C ILE A 28 14.32 -1.03 14.03
N GLY A 29 13.73 -0.71 12.87
CA GLY A 29 14.48 -0.29 11.69
C GLY A 29 15.29 0.98 11.92
N TYR A 30 14.70 1.98 12.61
CA TYR A 30 15.41 3.20 12.96
C TYR A 30 16.63 2.92 13.86
N GLN A 31 16.50 2.03 14.85
CA GLN A 31 17.60 1.64 15.72
C GLN A 31 18.73 0.92 14.98
N TYR A 32 18.42 0.11 13.98
CA TYR A 32 19.44 -0.52 13.12
C TYR A 32 20.16 0.49 12.21
N LEU A 33 19.42 1.46 11.66
CA LEU A 33 19.98 2.49 10.78
C LEU A 33 20.86 3.49 11.55
N TYR A 34 20.43 3.88 12.75
CA TYR A 34 21.09 4.88 13.58
C TYR A 34 21.37 4.33 14.98
N PRO A 35 22.33 3.39 15.11
CA PRO A 35 22.64 2.80 16.40
C PRO A 35 23.10 3.87 17.40
N ASN A 36 22.58 3.80 18.62
CA ASN A 36 22.88 4.73 19.73
C ASN A 36 22.48 6.20 19.48
N GLN A 37 21.65 6.48 18.46
CA GLN A 37 21.10 7.83 18.27
C GLN A 37 19.66 7.91 18.76
N HIS A 38 19.30 9.05 19.36
CA HIS A 38 17.91 9.36 19.66
C HIS A 38 17.10 9.53 18.36
N PHE A 39 15.79 9.29 18.46
CA PHE A 39 14.89 9.48 17.32
C PHE A 39 14.93 10.93 16.83
N ASN A 40 15.26 11.12 15.56
CA ASN A 40 15.31 12.40 14.89
C ASN A 40 14.36 12.38 13.70
N VAL A 41 13.35 13.25 13.75
CA VAL A 41 12.29 13.34 12.73
C VAL A 41 12.86 13.67 11.35
N LEU A 42 13.88 14.52 11.27
CA LEU A 42 14.46 14.94 10.00
C LEU A 42 15.24 13.80 9.33
N ASN A 43 15.99 13.02 10.11
CA ASN A 43 16.64 11.79 9.62
C ASN A 43 15.59 10.78 9.13
N PHE A 44 14.50 10.60 9.87
CA PHE A 44 13.41 9.73 9.46
C PHE A 44 12.74 10.20 8.15
N LEU A 45 12.51 11.51 8.00
CA LEU A 45 11.96 12.08 6.77
C LEU A 45 12.88 11.83 5.57
N LEU A 46 14.19 11.98 5.74
CA LEU A 46 15.17 11.72 4.67
C LEU A 46 15.18 10.26 4.18
N LEU A 47 14.78 9.30 5.03
CA LEU A 47 14.65 7.89 4.62
C LEU A 47 13.53 7.67 3.59
N ASN A 48 12.54 8.58 3.47
CA ASN A 48 11.48 8.49 2.46
C ASN A 48 11.98 8.63 1.02
N ARG A 49 13.27 8.96 0.82
CA ARG A 49 13.92 8.84 -0.47
C ARG A 49 13.85 7.41 -1.02
N TYR A 50 13.87 6.40 -0.14
CA TYR A 50 13.67 5.01 -0.52
C TYR A 50 12.19 4.70 -0.71
N LEU A 51 11.82 4.21 -1.89
CA LEU A 51 10.44 3.86 -2.24
C LEU A 51 9.78 2.93 -1.22
N THR A 52 10.52 1.97 -0.67
CA THR A 52 10.01 1.03 0.34
C THR A 52 9.60 1.75 1.62
N VAL A 53 10.36 2.76 2.05
CA VAL A 53 10.06 3.57 3.24
C VAL A 53 8.85 4.45 2.99
N ALA A 54 8.80 5.14 1.84
CA ALA A 54 7.64 5.96 1.47
C ALA A 54 6.35 5.13 1.37
N THR A 55 6.45 3.92 0.80
CA THR A 55 5.34 2.97 0.71
C THR A 55 4.91 2.50 2.10
N PHE A 56 5.86 2.15 2.97
CA PHE A 56 5.56 1.73 4.33
C PHE A 56 4.88 2.84 5.14
N ALA A 57 5.36 4.09 5.03
CA ALA A 57 4.70 5.26 5.62
C ALA A 57 3.26 5.43 5.11
N SER A 58 3.05 5.26 3.79
CA SER A 58 1.71 5.31 3.18
C SER A 58 0.78 4.22 3.73
N ILE A 59 1.29 3.02 3.99
CA ILE A 59 0.55 1.93 4.63
C ILE A 59 0.19 2.28 6.08
N THR A 60 1.12 2.85 6.85
CA THR A 60 0.82 3.32 8.21
C THR A 60 -0.26 4.41 8.22
N ILE A 61 -0.21 5.35 7.27
CA ILE A 61 -1.25 6.38 7.10
C ILE A 61 -2.59 5.73 6.72
N TYR A 62 -2.58 4.72 5.84
CA TYR A 62 -3.78 3.96 5.50
C TYR A 62 -4.42 3.36 6.75
N PHE A 63 -3.67 2.59 7.54
CA PHE A 63 -4.25 1.94 8.73
C PHE A 63 -4.75 2.95 9.78
N SER A 64 -4.11 4.12 9.88
CA SER A 64 -4.52 5.20 10.78
C SER A 64 -5.84 5.84 10.33
N THR A 65 -6.00 6.08 9.03
CA THR A 65 -7.17 6.80 8.48
C THR A 65 -8.32 5.88 8.12
N ALA A 66 -8.08 4.61 7.78
CA ALA A 66 -9.11 3.64 7.40
C ALA A 66 -10.12 3.43 8.54
N THR A 67 -9.65 3.43 9.79
CA THR A 67 -10.53 3.41 10.98
C THR A 67 -11.48 4.61 11.00
N LEU A 68 -10.96 5.83 10.77
CA LEU A 68 -11.77 7.05 10.72
C LEU A 68 -12.77 7.02 9.56
N PHE A 69 -12.32 6.61 8.37
CA PHE A 69 -13.19 6.53 7.19
C PHE A 69 -14.33 5.53 7.41
N GLN A 70 -14.08 4.41 8.07
CA GLN A 70 -15.14 3.45 8.37
C GLN A 70 -16.12 3.99 9.42
N LEU A 71 -15.65 4.65 10.48
CA LEU A 71 -16.51 5.25 11.50
C LEU A 71 -17.37 6.41 10.95
N CYS A 72 -16.83 7.17 9.99
CA CYS A 72 -17.54 8.27 9.32
C CYS A 72 -18.35 7.83 8.07
N ASN A 73 -18.47 6.53 7.80
CA ASN A 73 -19.15 5.98 6.61
C ASN A 73 -18.58 6.42 5.25
N PHE A 74 -17.31 6.84 5.20
CA PHE A 74 -16.58 7.16 3.96
C PHE A 74 -15.97 5.92 3.30
N ASN A 75 -16.76 4.85 3.20
CA ASN A 75 -16.31 3.54 2.72
C ASN A 75 -15.80 3.56 1.26
N ALA A 76 -16.37 4.42 0.41
CA ALA A 76 -15.89 4.57 -0.96
C ALA A 76 -14.48 5.18 -1.01
N LEU A 77 -14.22 6.22 -0.20
CA LEU A 77 -12.91 6.85 -0.10
C LEU A 77 -11.88 5.86 0.47
N ASN A 78 -12.27 5.06 1.46
CA ASN A 78 -11.43 3.99 1.98
C ASN A 78 -11.06 2.96 0.89
N SER A 79 -11.99 2.59 0.00
CA SER A 79 -11.68 1.70 -1.13
C SER A 79 -10.68 2.31 -2.10
N TYR A 80 -10.84 3.60 -2.45
CA TYR A 80 -9.86 4.29 -3.31
C TYR A 80 -8.48 4.31 -2.65
N PHE A 81 -8.43 4.65 -1.36
CA PHE A 81 -7.16 4.73 -0.66
C PHE A 81 -6.49 3.36 -0.55
N TYR A 82 -7.27 2.31 -0.25
CA TYR A 82 -6.83 0.93 -0.29
C TYR A 82 -6.22 0.57 -1.65
N THR A 83 -6.92 0.84 -2.75
CA THR A 83 -6.43 0.50 -4.10
C THR A 83 -5.09 1.18 -4.39
N ILE A 84 -4.94 2.44 -4.04
CA ILE A 84 -3.69 3.20 -4.24
C ILE A 84 -2.56 2.61 -3.40
N VAL A 85 -2.78 2.42 -2.11
CA VAL A 85 -1.74 1.98 -1.17
C VAL A 85 -1.36 0.51 -1.41
N PHE A 86 -2.33 -0.34 -1.74
CA PHE A 86 -2.07 -1.73 -2.14
C PHE A 86 -1.27 -1.79 -3.44
N THR A 87 -1.53 -0.90 -4.40
CA THR A 87 -0.75 -0.83 -5.64
C THR A 87 0.72 -0.52 -5.37
N PHE A 88 1.01 0.54 -4.61
CA PHE A 88 2.38 0.90 -4.28
C PHE A 88 3.05 -0.15 -3.38
N GLY A 89 2.32 -0.69 -2.40
CA GLY A 89 2.74 -1.81 -1.58
C GLY A 89 3.22 -3.00 -2.42
N LEU A 90 2.34 -3.47 -3.31
CA LEU A 90 2.62 -4.63 -4.15
C LEU A 90 3.77 -4.34 -5.11
N ALA A 91 3.83 -3.14 -5.68
CA ALA A 91 4.95 -2.74 -6.53
C ALA A 91 6.29 -2.74 -5.78
N ALA A 92 6.35 -2.14 -4.58
CA ALA A 92 7.56 -2.12 -3.75
C ALA A 92 8.00 -3.54 -3.36
N MET A 93 7.05 -4.40 -3.00
CA MET A 93 7.31 -5.82 -2.71
C MET A 93 7.88 -6.54 -3.93
N LEU A 94 7.26 -6.40 -5.11
CA LEU A 94 7.73 -7.05 -6.34
C LEU A 94 9.12 -6.56 -6.74
N ILE A 95 9.38 -5.25 -6.66
CA ILE A 95 10.71 -4.67 -6.92
C ILE A 95 11.73 -5.25 -5.95
N HIS A 96 11.43 -5.31 -4.65
CA HIS A 96 12.32 -5.88 -3.65
C HIS A 96 12.70 -7.32 -3.96
N TRP A 97 11.70 -8.17 -4.24
CA TRP A 97 11.95 -9.58 -4.55
C TRP A 97 12.68 -9.77 -5.88
N LEU A 98 12.36 -8.96 -6.91
CA LEU A 98 13.08 -9.00 -8.19
C LEU A 98 14.55 -8.62 -8.02
N VAL A 99 14.83 -7.56 -7.27
CA VAL A 99 16.19 -7.12 -6.96
C VAL A 99 16.93 -8.17 -6.12
N PHE A 100 16.27 -8.77 -5.13
CA PHE A 100 16.86 -9.80 -4.30
C PHE A 100 17.21 -11.07 -5.10
N ILE A 101 16.33 -11.52 -5.99
CA ILE A 101 16.57 -12.70 -6.84
C ILE A 101 17.73 -12.45 -7.81
N THR A 102 17.85 -11.23 -8.34
CA THR A 102 18.92 -10.88 -9.29
C THR A 102 20.26 -10.58 -8.60
N ASN A 103 20.24 -9.98 -7.41
CA ASN A 103 21.41 -9.72 -6.60
C ASN A 103 21.05 -9.76 -5.09
N PRO A 104 21.27 -10.90 -4.42
CA PRO A 104 20.95 -11.06 -2.99
C PRO A 104 21.67 -10.07 -2.07
N ASN A 105 22.82 -9.53 -2.52
CA ASN A 105 23.65 -8.60 -1.75
C ASN A 105 23.37 -7.13 -2.09
N PHE A 106 22.35 -6.83 -2.91
CA PHE A 106 22.06 -5.46 -3.35
C PHE A 106 21.89 -4.48 -2.19
N MET A 107 21.17 -4.85 -1.13
CA MET A 107 20.94 -3.94 0.00
C MET A 107 22.25 -3.59 0.74
N ASN A 108 23.24 -4.48 0.72
CA ASN A 108 24.55 -4.25 1.33
C ASN A 108 25.42 -3.28 0.52
N THR A 109 25.08 -3.02 -0.75
CA THR A 109 25.80 -2.03 -1.57
C THR A 109 25.34 -0.60 -1.31
N ILE A 110 24.20 -0.42 -0.61
CA ILE A 110 23.67 0.89 -0.25
C ILE A 110 24.24 1.27 1.13
N PRO A 111 25.07 2.33 1.24
CA PRO A 111 25.78 2.66 2.47
C PRO A 111 24.89 2.83 3.71
N ASP A 112 23.69 3.37 3.51
CA ASP A 112 22.74 3.61 4.60
C ASP A 112 22.03 2.33 5.05
N LEU A 113 21.84 1.35 4.16
CA LEU A 113 21.08 0.12 4.43
C LEU A 113 21.97 -1.04 4.86
N LYS A 114 23.30 -0.91 4.79
CA LYS A 114 24.27 -1.98 5.09
C LYS A 114 24.14 -2.57 6.51
N ASN A 115 23.63 -1.79 7.45
CA ASN A 115 23.46 -2.22 8.85
C ASN A 115 22.11 -2.92 9.09
N LEU A 116 21.18 -2.86 8.13
CA LEU A 116 19.88 -3.51 8.26
C LEU A 116 20.00 -5.01 7.98
N PRO A 117 19.55 -5.87 8.91
CA PRO A 117 19.54 -7.30 8.67
C PRO A 117 18.69 -7.66 7.45
N THR A 118 19.15 -8.64 6.68
CA THR A 118 18.44 -9.12 5.48
C THR A 118 17.00 -9.55 5.79
N TRP A 119 16.78 -10.26 6.91
CA TRP A 119 15.43 -10.65 7.35
C TRP A 119 14.51 -9.45 7.57
N TYR A 120 15.05 -8.35 8.11
CA TYR A 120 14.28 -7.13 8.36
C TYR A 120 13.86 -6.50 7.02
N ASN A 121 14.77 -6.44 6.05
CA ASN A 121 14.46 -5.93 4.72
C ASN A 121 13.35 -6.77 4.02
N HIS A 122 13.37 -8.09 4.16
CA HIS A 122 12.30 -8.95 3.63
C HIS A 122 10.94 -8.67 4.27
N ILE A 123 10.91 -8.57 5.60
CA ILE A 123 9.67 -8.26 6.34
C ILE A 123 9.18 -6.87 5.95
N TYR A 124 10.05 -5.86 6.00
CA TYR A 124 9.70 -4.47 5.73
C TYR A 124 9.10 -4.28 4.33
N SER A 125 9.66 -4.95 3.32
CA SER A 125 9.17 -4.88 1.94
C SER A 125 7.91 -5.71 1.66
N SER A 126 7.60 -6.73 2.48
CA SER A 126 6.54 -7.70 2.18
C SER A 126 5.31 -7.61 3.09
N ILE A 127 5.48 -7.13 4.32
CA ILE A 127 4.42 -7.18 5.33
C ILE A 127 3.22 -6.29 4.95
N GLY A 128 3.49 -5.13 4.34
CA GLY A 128 2.48 -4.16 3.96
C GLY A 128 1.35 -4.74 3.09
N PRO A 129 1.65 -5.25 1.89
CA PRO A 129 0.65 -5.86 1.01
C PRO A 129 -0.12 -7.01 1.67
N VAL A 130 0.54 -7.84 2.48
CA VAL A 130 -0.10 -8.95 3.19
C VAL A 130 -1.13 -8.44 4.18
N LEU A 131 -0.79 -7.44 4.98
CA LEU A 131 -1.71 -6.84 5.95
C LEU A 131 -2.89 -6.15 5.26
N LEU A 132 -2.64 -5.45 4.15
CA LEU A 132 -3.69 -4.86 3.33
C LEU A 132 -4.63 -5.94 2.75
N LEU A 133 -4.09 -7.06 2.29
CA LEU A 133 -4.90 -8.17 1.77
C LEU A 133 -5.83 -8.73 2.86
N ILE A 134 -5.34 -8.87 4.10
CA ILE A 134 -6.17 -9.30 5.22
C ILE A 134 -7.23 -8.24 5.55
N ASP A 135 -6.85 -6.96 5.59
CA ASP A 135 -7.79 -5.86 5.87
C ASP A 135 -8.98 -5.89 4.90
N VAL A 136 -8.73 -5.95 3.59
CA VAL A 136 -9.77 -5.89 2.56
C VAL A 136 -10.75 -7.07 2.64
N LEU A 137 -10.28 -8.23 3.11
CA LEU A 137 -11.12 -9.40 3.35
C LEU A 137 -12.05 -9.22 4.55
N ILE A 138 -11.59 -8.50 5.58
CA ILE A 138 -12.37 -8.23 6.81
C ILE A 138 -13.46 -7.18 6.54
N TRP A 139 -13.09 -6.01 6.00
CA TRP A 139 -14.00 -4.86 5.92
C TRP A 139 -14.90 -4.84 4.68
N ARG A 140 -14.53 -5.58 3.63
CA ARG A 140 -15.20 -5.65 2.30
C ARG A 140 -15.34 -4.29 1.58
N PRO A 141 -14.61 -4.06 0.49
CA PRO A 141 -14.54 -2.77 -0.15
C PRO A 141 -15.77 -2.45 -1.01
N LYS A 142 -16.15 -1.18 -1.05
CA LYS A 142 -17.10 -0.65 -2.05
C LYS A 142 -16.42 -0.51 -3.42
N ARG A 143 -17.24 -0.50 -4.49
CA ARG A 143 -16.77 -0.40 -5.88
C ARG A 143 -16.00 0.89 -6.12
N VAL A 144 -14.82 0.73 -6.71
CA VAL A 144 -13.92 1.80 -7.16
C VAL A 144 -14.13 2.02 -8.66
N ARG A 145 -13.92 3.24 -9.17
CA ARG A 145 -13.85 3.49 -10.62
C ARG A 145 -12.41 3.39 -11.08
N LEU A 146 -12.13 2.48 -12.01
CA LEU A 146 -10.77 2.23 -12.52
C LEU A 146 -10.08 3.51 -13.02
N LEU A 147 -10.78 4.34 -13.81
CA LEU A 147 -10.21 5.58 -14.36
C LEU A 147 -9.77 6.56 -13.27
N ILE A 148 -10.52 6.65 -12.16
CA ILE A 148 -10.17 7.54 -11.05
C ILE A 148 -8.96 6.98 -10.30
N SER A 149 -8.95 5.68 -9.97
CA SER A 149 -7.78 5.09 -9.28
C SER A 149 -6.52 5.17 -10.14
N LEU A 150 -6.65 4.95 -11.44
CA LEU A 150 -5.55 5.06 -12.40
C LEU A 150 -5.05 6.49 -12.48
N ALA A 151 -5.93 7.49 -12.63
CA ALA A 151 -5.54 8.90 -12.70
C ALA A 151 -4.77 9.35 -11.45
N VAL A 152 -5.27 8.99 -10.25
CA VAL A 152 -4.60 9.34 -8.98
C VAL A 152 -3.26 8.63 -8.87
N THR A 153 -3.21 7.33 -9.15
CA THR A 153 -1.98 6.54 -9.06
C THR A 153 -0.92 7.03 -10.05
N SER A 154 -1.30 7.26 -11.31
CA SER A 154 -0.42 7.81 -12.33
C SER A 154 0.11 9.20 -11.95
N THR A 155 -0.74 10.07 -11.39
CA THR A 155 -0.31 11.40 -10.92
C THR A 155 0.76 11.28 -9.82
N LEU A 156 0.57 10.38 -8.85
CA LEU A 156 1.55 10.15 -7.79
C LEU A 156 2.88 9.58 -8.33
N VAL A 157 2.81 8.64 -9.29
CA VAL A 157 4.00 8.09 -9.96
C VAL A 157 4.76 9.18 -10.72
N ILE A 158 4.05 10.01 -11.49
CA ILE A 158 4.64 11.11 -12.25
C ILE A 158 5.29 12.11 -11.29
N ALA A 159 4.62 12.49 -10.20
CA ALA A 159 5.17 13.38 -9.19
C ALA A 159 6.45 12.79 -8.56
N TYR A 160 6.47 11.49 -8.26
CA TYR A 160 7.65 10.80 -7.74
C TYR A 160 8.80 10.77 -8.77
N MET A 161 8.50 10.53 -10.05
CA MET A 161 9.51 10.58 -11.12
C MET A 161 10.12 11.97 -11.28
N VAL A 162 9.29 13.02 -11.25
CA VAL A 162 9.75 14.41 -11.26
C VAL A 162 10.65 14.70 -10.05
N TYR A 163 10.27 14.23 -8.87
CA TYR A 163 11.10 14.35 -7.67
C TYR A 163 12.47 13.67 -7.86
N ILE A 164 12.50 12.43 -8.34
CA ILE A 164 13.75 11.69 -8.59
C ILE A 164 14.61 12.42 -9.63
N GLU A 165 14.02 12.92 -10.71
CA GLU A 165 14.75 13.65 -11.76
C GLU A 165 15.37 14.94 -11.21
N VAL A 166 14.64 15.70 -10.38
CA VAL A 166 15.18 16.89 -9.71
C VAL A 166 16.35 16.53 -8.78
N VAL A 167 16.25 15.42 -8.03
CA VAL A 167 17.33 14.95 -7.15
C VAL A 167 18.57 14.56 -7.95
N ILE A 168 18.41 13.85 -9.06
CA ILE A 168 19.53 13.47 -9.94
C ILE A 168 20.18 14.72 -10.53
N LEU A 169 19.41 15.64 -11.12
CA LEU A 169 19.93 16.81 -11.81
C LEU A 169 20.59 17.83 -10.87
N LYS A 170 20.04 18.02 -9.66
CA LYS A 170 20.55 19.03 -8.72
C LYS A 170 21.58 18.52 -7.74
N HIS A 171 21.51 17.23 -7.36
CA HIS A 171 22.34 16.68 -6.30
C HIS A 171 23.27 15.56 -6.77
N ALA A 172 23.15 15.09 -8.02
CA ALA A 172 23.91 13.94 -8.55
C ALA A 172 23.77 12.69 -7.67
N ILE A 173 22.68 12.59 -6.93
CA ILE A 173 22.35 11.44 -6.09
C ILE A 173 21.33 10.61 -6.87
N SER A 174 21.73 9.44 -7.35
CA SER A 174 20.76 8.45 -7.80
C SER A 174 20.49 7.41 -6.72
N ILE A 175 19.22 7.25 -6.38
CA ILE A 175 18.74 6.19 -5.49
C ILE A 175 18.73 4.84 -6.23
N TYR A 176 18.70 4.89 -7.57
CA TYR A 176 18.71 3.72 -8.45
C TYR A 176 20.07 3.62 -9.14
N PRO A 177 20.89 2.59 -8.84
CA PRO A 177 22.23 2.51 -9.38
C PRO A 177 22.21 2.52 -10.91
N LYS A 178 23.10 3.33 -11.51
CA LYS A 178 23.27 3.55 -12.95
C LYS A 178 22.19 4.42 -13.62
N LEU A 179 21.10 4.81 -12.95
CA LEU A 179 20.09 5.68 -13.58
C LEU A 179 20.63 7.09 -13.85
N ASP A 180 21.48 7.63 -12.97
CA ASP A 180 22.25 8.86 -13.15
C ASP A 180 23.23 8.80 -14.32
N THR A 181 23.82 7.63 -14.56
CA THR A 181 24.77 7.45 -15.66
C THR A 181 24.10 7.38 -17.04
N LEU A 182 22.77 7.23 -17.08
CA LEU A 182 22.02 7.15 -18.33
C LEU A 182 21.72 8.56 -18.88
N PRO A 183 21.94 8.78 -20.19
CA PRO A 183 21.45 9.96 -20.88
C PRO A 183 19.95 10.17 -20.68
N TYR A 184 19.49 11.43 -20.68
CA TYR A 184 18.08 11.78 -20.40
C TYR A 184 17.09 11.03 -21.29
N TYR A 185 17.43 10.81 -22.56
CA TYR A 185 16.56 10.12 -23.53
C TYR A 185 16.43 8.61 -23.26
N TYR A 186 17.35 7.98 -22.52
CA TYR A 186 17.20 6.60 -22.07
C TYR A 186 16.46 6.48 -20.74
N ARG A 187 16.38 7.56 -19.94
CA ARG A 187 15.61 7.58 -18.70
C ARG A 187 14.10 7.62 -18.94
N TYR A 188 13.63 8.34 -19.97
CA TYR A 188 12.19 8.42 -20.27
C TYR A 188 11.53 7.07 -20.60
N PRO A 189 12.12 6.18 -21.44
CA PRO A 189 11.60 4.83 -21.63
C PRO A 189 11.52 4.01 -20.32
N VAL A 190 12.48 4.18 -19.41
CA VAL A 190 12.44 3.53 -18.09
C VAL A 190 11.26 4.06 -17.27
N TYR A 191 11.03 5.37 -17.26
CA TYR A 191 9.88 5.98 -16.59
C TYR A 191 8.55 5.50 -17.18
N CYS A 192 8.44 5.41 -18.51
CA CYS A 192 7.27 4.82 -19.16
C CYS A 192 7.06 3.36 -18.73
N GLY A 193 8.12 2.56 -18.68
CA GLY A 193 8.06 1.17 -18.22
C GLY A 193 7.56 1.05 -16.77
N VAL A 194 8.04 1.92 -15.87
CA VAL A 194 7.56 1.99 -14.48
C VAL A 194 6.09 2.38 -14.43
N LEU A 195 5.67 3.40 -15.18
CA LEU A 195 4.28 3.86 -15.20
C LEU A 195 3.32 2.76 -15.71
N LEU A 196 3.72 2.04 -16.76
CA LEU A 196 2.96 0.89 -17.28
C LEU A 196 2.88 -0.24 -16.24
N SER A 197 3.99 -0.54 -15.57
CA SER A 197 4.05 -1.59 -14.54
C SER A 197 3.12 -1.26 -13.36
N ILE A 198 3.16 -0.02 -12.86
CA ILE A 198 2.25 0.44 -11.80
C ILE A 198 0.79 0.42 -12.27
N SER A 199 0.52 0.78 -13.52
CA SER A 199 -0.84 0.75 -14.09
C SER A 199 -1.41 -0.68 -14.12
N LEU A 200 -0.59 -1.67 -14.48
CA LEU A 200 -0.97 -3.08 -14.45
C LEU A 200 -1.24 -3.56 -13.02
N ILE A 201 -0.42 -3.16 -12.05
CA ILE A 201 -0.63 -3.50 -10.64
C ILE A 201 -1.91 -2.84 -10.10
N ASN A 202 -2.19 -1.59 -10.47
CA ASN A 202 -3.44 -0.90 -10.12
C ASN A 202 -4.66 -1.62 -10.72
N LEU A 203 -4.55 -2.16 -11.94
CA LEU A 203 -5.61 -2.99 -12.52
C LEU A 203 -5.84 -4.25 -11.69
N LEU A 204 -4.80 -4.94 -11.23
CA LEU A 204 -4.94 -6.09 -10.34
C LEU A 204 -5.60 -5.73 -9.01
N ALA A 205 -5.17 -4.62 -8.38
CA ALA A 205 -5.77 -4.10 -7.16
C ALA A 205 -7.26 -3.76 -7.34
N TYR A 206 -7.60 -3.15 -8.48
CA TYR A 206 -8.98 -2.86 -8.86
C TYR A 206 -9.81 -4.14 -9.06
N LEU A 207 -9.28 -5.14 -9.75
CA LEU A 207 -9.95 -6.43 -9.97
C LEU A 207 -10.22 -7.14 -8.64
N LEU A 208 -9.25 -7.12 -7.71
CA LEU A 208 -9.42 -7.65 -6.35
C LEU A 208 -10.60 -6.98 -5.63
N VAL A 209 -10.64 -5.65 -5.61
CA VAL A 209 -11.75 -4.88 -5.02
C VAL A 209 -13.08 -5.22 -5.70
N ARG A 210 -13.09 -5.34 -7.03
CA ARG A 210 -14.29 -5.66 -7.79
C ARG A 210 -14.84 -7.03 -7.43
N LEU A 211 -13.99 -8.07 -7.38
CA LEU A 211 -14.37 -9.43 -7.00
C LEU A 211 -14.96 -9.47 -5.59
N LEU A 212 -14.31 -8.83 -4.62
CA LEU A 212 -14.78 -8.80 -3.23
C LEU A 212 -16.10 -8.04 -3.07
N SER A 213 -16.31 -6.96 -3.85
CA SER A 213 -17.56 -6.18 -3.84
C SER A 213 -18.75 -6.91 -4.51
N GLN A 214 -18.50 -7.83 -5.43
CA GLN A 214 -19.57 -8.60 -6.10
C GLN A 214 -20.13 -9.68 -5.19
N ASN A 215 -19.28 -10.31 -4.39
CA ASN A 215 -19.69 -11.33 -3.42
C ASN A 215 -20.63 -10.76 -2.34
N GLU A 216 -20.51 -9.48 -1.99
CA GLU A 216 -21.44 -8.79 -1.08
C GLU A 216 -22.85 -8.75 -1.66
N LYS A 217 -23.00 -8.28 -2.92
CA LYS A 217 -24.31 -8.16 -3.56
C LYS A 217 -25.07 -9.49 -3.71
N LEU A 218 -24.35 -10.57 -3.95
CA LEU A 218 -24.96 -11.91 -4.04
C LEU A 218 -25.44 -12.38 -2.67
N THR A 219 -24.66 -12.13 -1.62
CA THR A 219 -25.05 -12.48 -0.25
C THR A 219 -26.30 -11.71 0.19
N ASP A 220 -26.37 -10.41 -0.11
CA ASP A 220 -27.51 -9.57 0.26
C ASP A 220 -28.79 -9.97 -0.49
N ALA A 221 -28.68 -10.36 -1.77
CA ALA A 221 -29.81 -10.80 -2.58
C ALA A 221 -30.39 -12.16 -2.11
N ASP A 222 -29.53 -13.10 -1.70
CA ASP A 222 -29.96 -14.39 -1.16
C ASP A 222 -30.69 -14.21 0.19
N GLU A 223 -30.24 -13.27 1.05
CA GLU A 223 -30.91 -12.94 2.31
C GLU A 223 -32.28 -12.28 2.13
N GLU A 224 -32.45 -11.45 1.09
CA GLU A 224 -33.75 -10.82 0.80
C GLU A 224 -34.78 -11.84 0.29
N SER A 225 -34.34 -12.85 -0.47
CA SER A 225 -35.20 -13.94 -0.97
C SER A 225 -35.65 -14.94 0.10
N THR A 226 -34.94 -15.02 1.23
CA THR A 226 -35.23 -15.96 2.33
C THR A 226 -36.02 -15.35 3.47
N LYS A 227 -36.33 -14.05 3.43
CA LYS A 227 -37.31 -13.46 4.36
C LYS A 227 -38.72 -13.95 3.98
N PRO A 228 -39.41 -14.72 4.85
CA PRO A 228 -40.76 -15.16 4.57
C PRO A 228 -41.66 -13.93 4.37
N GLU A 229 -42.48 -13.96 3.31
CA GLU A 229 -43.53 -12.97 3.04
C GLU A 229 -44.57 -12.99 4.16
N ASP A 230 -44.26 -12.38 5.30
CA ASP A 230 -45.16 -12.20 6.44
C ASP A 230 -46.16 -11.03 6.20
N LYS A 231 -46.61 -10.88 4.95
CA LYS A 231 -47.63 -9.91 4.54
C LYS A 231 -48.65 -10.54 3.59
N MET A 232 -49.23 -11.67 4.00
CA MET A 232 -50.48 -12.13 3.38
C MET A 232 -51.40 -12.82 4.40
N LYS A 233 -51.59 -12.20 5.57
CA LYS A 233 -52.72 -12.45 6.49
C LYS A 233 -53.09 -11.17 7.23
N ALA A 234 -53.73 -10.23 6.53
CA ALA A 234 -54.54 -9.17 7.14
C ALA A 234 -55.44 -8.55 6.06
N SER A 235 -56.41 -9.33 5.60
CA SER A 235 -57.64 -8.80 4.99
C SER A 235 -58.71 -9.86 5.17
N ASP A 236 -59.35 -9.79 6.33
CA ASP A 236 -60.74 -10.25 6.51
C ASP A 236 -61.69 -9.41 5.65
#